data_AF-A0A7L2R7S8-F1
#
_entry.id   AF-A0A7L2R7S8-F1
#
_cell.length_a   1.000
_cell.length_b   1.000
_cell.length_c   1.000
_cell.angle_alpha   90.00
_cell.angle_beta   90.00
_cell.angle_gamma   90.00
#
_symmetry.space_group_name_H-M   'P 1'
#
loop_
_entity.id
_entity.type
_entity.pdbx_description
1 polymer ?
#
loop_
_entity_poly.entity_id
_entity_poly.type
_entity_poly.pdbx_seq_one_letter_code
_entity_poly.pdbx_strand_id
1 'polypeptide(L)'
;AVGVGFYGNSETNDGVFQLLYALDHANQTLTGIDSLVASTTLQMQGGLEQHLARLNELLASRGDYVQTLKFTQQLAGSIVLQLQELPAWRGVSADLTELSGQVAYVEYYRWLAYLLFFILVLTVCLLACLGLAKHSRCLLVLMLCCGLLMLVLSWASLAVDTAAAVGTSDFCVAPDKFIMNQTDDEISAEVVHYYLYCDQSLSSPFQQVQGGGHPPWCCLGLGGSVTVPHSPLQALTVFQRSLTTMQIQIQGLIQYALPLFPTAEKDLLGVQQLLNSSETSLHQLTALLDCRGLHKDYLDGLIGICYDGVEGLLYLGLFSLLAAAAFSTVICAAPRAWKQLAGR
;
A
#
# COMPACT_ATOMS: atom_id res chain seq x y z
N ALA A 1 26.01 6.00 25.66
CA ALA A 1 25.75 4.78 24.88
C ALA A 1 24.29 4.36 25.01
N VAL A 2 23.86 3.73 26.12
CA VAL A 2 22.52 3.12 26.23
C VAL A 2 21.35 4.08 25.90
N GLY A 3 21.35 5.32 26.39
CA GLY A 3 20.30 6.29 26.06
C GLY A 3 20.19 6.62 24.56
N VAL A 4 21.33 6.70 23.85
CA VAL A 4 21.37 6.89 22.39
C VAL A 4 20.81 5.66 21.68
N GLY A 5 21.13 4.46 22.17
CA GLY A 5 20.60 3.22 21.62
C GLY A 5 19.08 3.10 21.79
N PHE A 6 18.55 3.48 22.96
CA PHE A 6 17.09 3.51 23.19
C PHE A 6 16.39 4.47 22.24
N TYR A 7 16.94 5.67 22.05
CA TYR A 7 16.42 6.64 21.09
C TYR A 7 16.42 6.05 19.68
N GLY A 8 17.57 5.60 19.17
CA GLY A 8 17.67 5.00 17.84
C GLY A 8 16.76 3.78 17.63
N ASN A 9 16.60 2.93 18.65
CA ASN A 9 15.70 1.78 18.58
C ASN A 9 14.22 2.19 18.47
N SER A 10 13.83 3.27 19.15
CA SER A 10 12.49 3.84 19.08
C SER A 10 12.24 4.48 17.73
N GLU A 11 13.15 5.34 17.25
CA GLU A 11 13.01 6.02 15.95
C GLU A 11 12.94 5.01 14.80
N THR A 12 13.78 3.95 14.84
CA THR A 12 13.71 2.88 13.83
C THR A 12 12.34 2.18 13.86
N ASN A 13 11.81 1.91 15.05
CA ASN A 13 10.50 1.27 15.21
C ASN A 13 9.35 2.18 14.74
N ASP A 14 9.42 3.47 15.03
CA ASP A 14 8.41 4.44 14.61
C ASP A 14 8.40 4.58 13.08
N GLY A 15 9.58 4.65 12.45
CA GLY A 15 9.72 4.65 11.00
C GLY A 15 9.18 3.38 10.33
N VAL A 16 9.46 2.20 10.90
CA VAL A 16 8.89 0.93 10.40
C VAL A 16 7.38 0.87 10.62
N PHE A 17 6.87 1.36 11.75
CA PHE A 17 5.44 1.40 12.02
C PHE A 17 4.70 2.30 11.02
N GLN A 18 5.30 3.44 10.65
CA GLN A 18 4.77 4.32 9.61
C GLN A 18 4.71 3.62 8.24
N LEU A 19 5.74 2.83 7.88
CA LEU A 19 5.69 1.98 6.69
C LEU A 19 4.55 0.96 6.76
N LEU A 20 4.42 0.22 7.87
CA LEU A 20 3.38 -0.80 8.03
C LEU A 20 1.98 -0.21 7.90
N TYR A 21 1.76 0.98 8.46
CA TYR A 21 0.51 1.71 8.33
C TYR A 21 0.21 2.10 6.87
N ALA A 22 1.22 2.62 6.15
CA ALA A 22 1.09 2.94 4.74
C ALA A 22 0.79 1.71 3.86
N LEU A 23 1.48 0.59 4.11
CA LEU A 23 1.24 -0.67 3.41
C LEU A 23 -0.18 -1.20 3.64
N ASP A 24 -0.67 -1.14 4.89
CA ASP A 24 -2.03 -1.58 5.23
C ASP A 24 -3.10 -0.69 4.58
N HIS A 25 -2.92 0.64 4.63
CA HIS A 25 -3.85 1.58 4.01
C HIS A 25 -3.89 1.47 2.48
N ALA A 26 -2.72 1.28 1.86
CA ALA A 26 -2.61 0.97 0.43
C ALA A 26 -3.36 -0.33 0.11
N ASN A 27 -3.13 -1.40 0.88
CA ASN A 27 -3.82 -2.68 0.72
C ASN A 27 -5.34 -2.55 0.85
N GLN A 28 -5.84 -1.79 1.83
CA GLN A 28 -7.27 -1.50 1.97
C GLN A 28 -7.85 -0.76 0.76
N THR A 29 -7.09 0.19 0.19
CA THR A 29 -7.49 0.92 -1.02
C THR A 29 -7.60 -0.03 -2.22
N LEU A 30 -6.57 -0.86 -2.44
CA LEU A 30 -6.52 -1.82 -3.55
C LEU A 30 -7.60 -2.90 -3.45
N THR A 31 -7.77 -3.50 -2.28
CA THR A 31 -8.84 -4.48 -2.03
C THR A 31 -10.23 -3.84 -2.10
N GLY A 32 -10.36 -2.59 -1.70
CA GLY A 32 -11.56 -1.77 -1.87
C GLY A 32 -11.98 -1.66 -3.33
N ILE A 33 -11.03 -1.36 -4.23
CA ILE A 33 -11.25 -1.30 -5.68
C ILE A 33 -11.77 -2.65 -6.20
N ASP A 34 -11.06 -3.75 -5.93
CA ASP A 34 -11.45 -5.08 -6.39
C ASP A 34 -12.82 -5.52 -5.89
N SER A 35 -13.15 -5.22 -4.62
CA SER A 35 -14.43 -5.55 -4.01
C SER A 35 -15.59 -4.79 -4.66
N LEU A 36 -15.36 -3.52 -5.00
CA LEU A 36 -16.36 -2.65 -5.61
C LEU A 36 -16.61 -3.04 -7.07
N VAL A 37 -15.54 -3.30 -7.82
CA VAL A 37 -15.61 -3.82 -9.20
C VAL A 37 -16.36 -5.16 -9.23
N ALA A 38 -16.05 -6.09 -8.33
CA ALA A 38 -16.73 -7.39 -8.26
C ALA A 38 -18.22 -7.24 -7.90
N SER A 39 -18.54 -6.42 -6.90
CA SER A 39 -19.92 -6.17 -6.45
C SER A 39 -20.76 -5.52 -7.56
N THR A 40 -20.27 -4.46 -8.21
CA THR A 40 -20.97 -3.79 -9.31
C THR A 40 -21.14 -4.73 -10.51
N THR A 41 -20.14 -5.55 -10.84
CA THR A 41 -20.24 -6.55 -11.92
C THR A 41 -21.36 -7.55 -11.64
N LEU A 42 -21.44 -8.07 -10.41
CA LEU A 42 -22.51 -8.99 -10.00
C LEU A 42 -23.90 -8.33 -10.05
N GLN A 43 -24.02 -7.07 -9.64
CA GLN A 43 -25.28 -6.32 -9.72
C GLN A 43 -25.75 -6.11 -11.16
N MET A 44 -24.83 -5.77 -12.07
CA MET A 44 -25.12 -5.54 -13.50
C MET A 44 -25.43 -6.83 -14.26
N GLN A 45 -24.69 -7.91 -13.99
CA GLN A 45 -24.87 -9.18 -14.71
C GLN A 45 -26.00 -10.04 -14.12
N GLY A 46 -26.15 -10.09 -12.80
CA GLY A 46 -27.18 -10.90 -12.15
C GLY A 46 -28.46 -10.13 -11.87
N GLY A 47 -28.36 -9.07 -11.07
CA GLY A 47 -29.52 -8.35 -10.53
C GLY A 47 -30.33 -7.62 -11.61
N LEU A 48 -29.62 -6.85 -12.44
CA LEU A 48 -30.22 -6.06 -13.51
C LEU A 48 -30.82 -6.95 -14.61
N GLU A 49 -30.09 -7.96 -15.09
CA GLU A 49 -30.61 -8.89 -16.10
C GLU A 49 -31.89 -9.58 -15.64
N GLN A 50 -31.98 -9.96 -14.35
CA GLN A 50 -33.17 -10.60 -13.81
C GLN A 50 -34.39 -9.66 -13.85
N HIS A 51 -34.22 -8.38 -13.54
CA HIS A 51 -35.32 -7.39 -13.59
C HIS A 51 -35.70 -7.07 -15.04
N LEU A 52 -34.71 -6.91 -15.92
CA LEU A 52 -34.95 -6.66 -17.34
C LEU A 52 -35.66 -7.84 -18.02
N ALA A 53 -35.34 -9.08 -17.66
CA ALA A 53 -36.01 -10.28 -18.18
C ALA A 53 -37.50 -10.31 -17.81
N ARG A 54 -37.85 -10.01 -16.55
CA ARG A 54 -39.25 -9.92 -16.11
C ARG A 54 -39.99 -8.75 -16.77
N LEU A 55 -39.35 -7.60 -16.89
CA LEU A 55 -39.91 -6.45 -17.61
C LEU A 55 -40.14 -6.76 -19.09
N ASN A 56 -39.23 -7.49 -19.73
CA ASN A 56 -39.38 -7.88 -21.13
C ASN A 56 -40.62 -8.78 -21.36
N GLU A 57 -40.98 -9.64 -20.39
CA GLU A 57 -42.21 -10.43 -20.43
C GLU A 57 -43.46 -9.56 -20.21
N LEU A 58 -43.43 -8.69 -19.19
CA LEU A 58 -44.55 -7.81 -18.83
C LEU A 58 -44.87 -6.76 -19.90
N LEU A 59 -43.86 -6.23 -20.59
CA LEU A 59 -44.00 -5.18 -21.61
C LEU A 59 -43.99 -5.74 -23.05
N ALA A 60 -44.10 -7.07 -23.22
CA ALA A 60 -43.99 -7.74 -24.52
C ALA A 60 -44.97 -7.21 -25.61
N SER A 61 -46.10 -6.63 -25.20
CA SER A 61 -47.10 -6.05 -26.11
C SER A 61 -46.68 -4.69 -26.71
N ARG A 62 -45.63 -4.06 -26.20
CA ARG A 62 -45.11 -2.75 -26.62
C ARG A 62 -43.65 -2.87 -27.03
N GLY A 63 -43.44 -3.08 -28.34
CA GLY A 63 -42.12 -3.32 -28.92
C GLY A 63 -41.13 -2.16 -28.73
N ASP A 64 -41.61 -0.93 -28.62
CA ASP A 64 -40.84 0.26 -28.28
C ASP A 64 -40.20 0.15 -26.88
N TYR A 65 -40.96 -0.26 -25.87
CA TYR A 65 -40.44 -0.45 -24.51
C TYR A 65 -39.47 -1.64 -24.43
N VAL A 66 -39.77 -2.73 -25.14
CA VAL A 66 -38.87 -3.89 -25.25
C VAL A 66 -37.52 -3.49 -25.87
N GLN A 67 -37.53 -2.62 -26.89
CA GLN A 67 -36.29 -2.13 -27.50
C GLN A 67 -35.46 -1.32 -26.50
N THR A 68 -36.10 -0.47 -25.70
CA THR A 68 -35.42 0.28 -24.62
C THR A 68 -34.81 -0.67 -23.59
N LEU A 69 -35.53 -1.70 -23.15
CA LEU A 69 -34.99 -2.69 -22.19
C LEU A 69 -33.78 -3.45 -22.75
N LYS A 70 -33.81 -3.85 -24.02
CA LYS A 70 -32.67 -4.50 -24.69
C LYS A 70 -31.47 -3.57 -24.81
N PHE A 71 -31.69 -2.30 -25.09
CA PHE A 71 -30.63 -1.30 -25.11
C PHE A 71 -30.01 -1.10 -23.73
N THR A 72 -30.81 -1.02 -22.67
CA THR A 72 -30.34 -1.01 -21.28
C THR A 72 -29.50 -2.26 -20.96
N GLN A 73 -29.91 -3.45 -21.41
CA GLN A 73 -29.12 -4.67 -21.23
C GLN A 73 -27.77 -4.60 -21.94
N GLN A 74 -27.72 -4.09 -23.17
CA GLN A 74 -26.47 -3.92 -23.92
C GLN A 74 -25.51 -2.97 -23.22
N LEU A 75 -26.03 -1.85 -22.70
CA LEU A 75 -25.24 -0.91 -21.92
C LEU A 75 -24.68 -1.57 -20.65
N ALA A 76 -25.40 -2.51 -20.03
CA ALA A 76 -24.95 -3.20 -18.81
C ALA A 76 -23.81 -4.17 -19.12
N GLY A 77 -23.91 -4.90 -20.23
CA GLY A 77 -22.82 -5.71 -20.76
C GLY A 77 -21.58 -4.87 -21.07
N SER A 78 -21.75 -3.67 -21.63
CA SER A 78 -20.64 -2.74 -21.87
C SER A 78 -19.97 -2.29 -20.58
N ILE A 79 -20.74 -2.01 -19.51
CA ILE A 79 -20.18 -1.66 -18.19
C ILE A 79 -19.36 -2.83 -17.64
N VAL A 80 -19.90 -4.05 -17.68
CA VAL A 80 -19.24 -5.24 -17.14
C VAL A 80 -17.93 -5.53 -17.87
N LEU A 81 -17.93 -5.49 -19.22
CA LEU A 81 -16.72 -5.68 -20.01
C LEU A 81 -15.65 -4.65 -19.65
N GLN A 82 -16.06 -3.40 -19.50
CA GLN A 82 -15.13 -2.32 -19.22
C GLN A 82 -14.57 -2.38 -17.79
N LEU A 83 -15.36 -2.80 -16.81
CA LEU A 83 -14.90 -3.04 -15.44
C LEU A 83 -13.90 -4.20 -15.35
N GLN A 84 -13.99 -5.19 -16.24
CA GLN A 84 -13.02 -6.28 -16.34
C GLN A 84 -11.69 -5.85 -16.98
N GLU A 85 -11.64 -4.72 -17.70
CA GLU A 85 -10.39 -4.17 -18.23
C GLU A 85 -9.56 -3.47 -17.14
N LEU A 86 -10.14 -3.13 -15.98
CA LEU A 86 -9.36 -2.57 -14.88
C LEU A 86 -8.30 -3.58 -14.41
N PRO A 87 -7.09 -3.11 -14.04
CA PRO A 87 -6.05 -4.00 -13.53
C PRO A 87 -6.56 -4.76 -12.31
N ALA A 88 -6.21 -6.05 -12.22
CA ALA A 88 -6.53 -6.86 -11.07
C ALA A 88 -5.50 -6.58 -9.97
N TRP A 89 -5.94 -5.97 -8.87
CA TRP A 89 -5.04 -5.56 -7.79
C TRP A 89 -4.73 -6.67 -6.79
N ARG A 90 -5.34 -7.86 -6.96
CA ARG A 90 -5.22 -8.99 -6.02
C ARG A 90 -3.79 -9.44 -5.79
N GLY A 91 -2.97 -9.51 -6.84
CA GLY A 91 -1.57 -9.93 -6.71
C GLY A 91 -0.80 -8.96 -5.82
N VAL A 92 -0.83 -7.66 -6.17
CA VAL A 92 -0.20 -6.60 -5.40
C VAL A 92 -0.73 -6.55 -3.97
N SER A 93 -2.03 -6.69 -3.76
CA SER A 93 -2.61 -6.72 -2.40
C SER A 93 -2.10 -7.90 -1.56
N ALA A 94 -1.87 -9.07 -2.19
CA ALA A 94 -1.30 -10.23 -1.53
C ALA A 94 0.18 -10.00 -1.18
N ASP A 95 0.94 -9.43 -2.11
CA ASP A 95 2.36 -9.07 -1.90
C ASP A 95 2.52 -8.02 -0.80
N LEU A 96 1.68 -6.98 -0.76
CA LEU A 96 1.67 -5.98 0.31
C LEU A 96 1.35 -6.61 1.66
N THR A 97 0.41 -7.56 1.71
CA THR A 97 0.04 -8.26 2.95
C THR A 97 1.19 -9.13 3.45
N GLU A 98 1.84 -9.89 2.56
CA GLU A 98 3.01 -10.69 2.90
C GLU A 98 4.18 -9.81 3.35
N LEU A 99 4.47 -8.73 2.62
CA LEU A 99 5.51 -7.76 2.97
C LEU A 99 5.26 -7.14 4.34
N SER A 100 4.04 -6.69 4.62
CA SER A 100 3.65 -6.13 5.92
C SER A 100 3.85 -7.15 7.04
N GLY A 101 3.45 -8.40 6.83
CA GLY A 101 3.67 -9.49 7.79
C GLY A 101 5.14 -9.76 8.07
N GLN A 102 5.98 -9.84 7.03
CA GLN A 102 7.42 -10.06 7.16
C GLN A 102 8.12 -8.90 7.88
N VAL A 103 7.81 -7.65 7.49
CA VAL A 103 8.40 -6.46 8.12
C VAL A 103 8.01 -6.38 9.59
N ALA A 104 6.73 -6.59 9.93
CA ALA A 104 6.26 -6.58 11.31
C ALA A 104 6.93 -7.68 12.16
N TYR A 105 7.10 -8.88 11.59
CA TYR A 105 7.79 -9.98 12.26
C TYR A 105 9.26 -9.64 12.54
N VAL A 106 10.00 -9.18 11.52
CA VAL A 106 11.42 -8.82 11.65
C VAL A 106 11.60 -7.69 12.67
N GLU A 107 10.75 -6.67 12.61
CA GLU A 107 10.83 -5.51 13.50
C GLU A 107 10.55 -5.88 14.96
N TYR A 108 9.56 -6.74 15.21
CA TYR A 108 9.27 -7.24 16.55
C TYR A 108 10.50 -7.87 17.22
N TYR A 109 11.20 -8.75 16.51
CA TYR A 109 12.41 -9.39 17.04
C TYR A 109 13.60 -8.43 17.10
N ARG A 110 13.77 -7.54 16.12
CA ARG A 110 14.83 -6.52 16.13
C ARG A 110 14.70 -5.63 17.37
N TRP A 111 13.52 -5.06 17.59
CA TRP A 111 13.24 -4.17 18.71
C TRP A 111 13.48 -4.88 20.06
N LEU A 112 12.96 -6.11 20.21
CA LEU A 112 13.15 -6.91 21.43
C LEU A 112 14.63 -7.27 21.65
N ALA A 113 15.36 -7.63 20.59
CA ALA A 113 16.77 -7.98 20.68
C ALA A 113 17.60 -6.79 21.19
N TYR A 114 17.34 -5.57 20.71
CA TYR A 114 18.01 -4.36 21.20
C TYR A 114 17.70 -4.07 22.66
N LEU A 115 16.44 -4.21 23.10
CA LEU A 115 16.10 -4.06 24.51
C LEU A 115 16.85 -5.05 25.41
N LEU A 116 16.91 -6.31 25.02
CA LEU A 116 17.67 -7.33 25.75
C LEU A 116 19.17 -7.00 25.75
N PHE A 117 19.69 -6.51 24.63
CA PHE A 117 21.09 -6.09 24.53
C PHE A 117 21.40 -4.90 25.45
N PHE A 118 20.52 -3.91 25.55
CA PHE A 118 20.67 -2.78 26.47
C PHE A 118 20.67 -3.22 27.94
N ILE A 119 19.77 -4.13 28.31
CA ILE A 119 19.75 -4.73 29.66
C ILE A 119 21.07 -5.44 29.93
N LEU A 120 21.56 -6.24 28.98
CA LEU A 120 22.82 -6.94 29.11
C LEU A 120 23.99 -5.96 29.30
N VAL A 121 24.07 -4.88 28.51
CA VAL A 121 25.07 -3.81 28.71
C VAL A 121 25.01 -3.23 30.12
N LEU A 122 23.83 -2.87 30.61
CA LEU A 122 23.67 -2.30 31.96
C LEU A 122 24.09 -3.29 33.06
N THR A 123 23.73 -4.56 32.94
CA THR A 123 24.14 -5.59 33.91
C THR A 123 25.66 -5.77 33.97
N VAL A 124 26.34 -5.81 32.82
CA VAL A 124 27.80 -5.90 32.77
C VAL A 124 28.44 -4.63 33.33
N CYS A 125 27.90 -3.44 33.05
CA CYS A 125 28.36 -2.20 33.66
C CYS A 125 28.23 -2.21 35.20
N LEU A 126 27.12 -2.73 35.75
CA LEU A 126 26.94 -2.87 37.19
C LEU A 126 27.93 -3.87 37.81
N LEU A 127 28.12 -5.02 37.17
CA LEU A 127 29.14 -6.00 37.57
C LEU A 127 30.55 -5.37 37.56
N ALA A 128 30.82 -4.44 36.64
CA ALA A 128 32.10 -3.73 36.55
C ALA A 128 32.33 -2.89 37.80
N CYS A 129 31.34 -2.08 38.14
CA CYS A 129 31.35 -1.23 39.33
C CYS A 129 31.50 -2.06 40.61
N LEU A 130 30.74 -3.17 40.72
CA LEU A 130 30.81 -4.06 41.87
C LEU A 130 32.16 -4.79 41.99
N GLY A 131 32.70 -5.27 40.87
CA GLY A 131 34.01 -5.94 40.81
C GLY A 131 35.14 -5.00 41.27
N LEU A 132 35.11 -3.74 40.83
CA LEU A 132 36.04 -2.70 41.25
C LEU A 132 35.85 -2.33 42.72
N ALA A 133 34.62 -2.14 43.20
CA ALA A 133 34.33 -1.74 44.57
C ALA A 133 34.65 -2.83 45.62
N LYS A 134 34.34 -4.09 45.31
CA LYS A 134 34.55 -5.22 46.23
C LYS A 134 35.95 -5.83 46.15
N HIS A 135 36.77 -5.37 45.20
CA HIS A 135 38.12 -5.90 44.97
C HIS A 135 38.17 -7.44 44.78
N SER A 136 37.07 -8.06 44.34
CA SER A 136 36.95 -9.51 44.25
C SER A 136 37.55 -10.04 42.94
N ARG A 137 38.55 -10.91 43.06
CA ARG A 137 39.21 -11.58 41.92
C ARG A 137 38.22 -12.35 41.04
N CYS A 138 37.24 -13.04 41.65
CA CYS A 138 36.23 -13.80 40.92
C CYS A 138 35.34 -12.87 40.08
N LEU A 139 34.88 -11.76 40.66
CA LEU A 139 34.04 -10.77 39.94
C LEU A 139 34.81 -10.09 38.82
N LEU A 140 36.10 -9.80 38.99
CA LEU A 140 36.94 -9.22 37.95
C LEU A 140 37.17 -10.17 36.75
N VAL A 141 37.32 -11.48 37.01
CA VAL A 141 37.40 -12.49 35.93
C VAL A 141 36.07 -12.63 35.19
N LEU A 142 34.96 -12.73 35.92
CA LEU A 142 33.62 -12.75 35.33
C LEU A 142 33.38 -11.51 34.46
N MET A 143 33.77 -10.34 34.96
CA MET A 143 33.68 -9.08 34.24
C MET A 143 34.47 -9.06 32.94
N LEU A 144 35.68 -9.62 32.93
CA LEU A 144 36.49 -9.71 31.72
C LEU A 144 35.84 -10.61 30.66
N CYS A 145 35.34 -11.78 31.07
CA CYS A 145 34.64 -12.70 30.18
C CYS A 145 33.37 -12.07 29.59
N CYS A 146 32.52 -11.47 30.44
CA CYS A 146 31.31 -10.78 30.00
C CYS A 146 31.64 -9.57 29.11
N GLY A 147 32.66 -8.78 29.46
CA GLY A 147 33.10 -7.63 28.66
C GLY A 147 33.59 -8.03 27.26
N LEU A 148 34.32 -9.15 27.13
CA LEU A 148 34.73 -9.69 25.83
C LEU A 148 33.53 -10.13 24.99
N LEU A 149 32.55 -10.82 25.59
CA LEU A 149 31.31 -11.19 24.91
C LEU A 149 30.56 -9.94 24.42
N MET A 150 30.43 -8.92 25.28
CA MET A 150 29.76 -7.67 24.92
C MET A 150 30.50 -6.90 23.82
N LEU A 151 31.82 -6.95 23.81
CA LEU A 151 32.62 -6.36 22.73
C LEU A 151 32.29 -7.03 21.39
N VAL A 152 32.27 -8.37 21.35
CA VAL A 152 31.90 -9.13 20.13
C VAL A 152 30.48 -8.81 19.68
N LEU A 153 29.52 -8.80 20.62
CA LEU A 153 28.12 -8.44 20.31
C LEU A 153 27.99 -7.00 19.80
N SER A 154 28.76 -6.05 20.34
CA SER A 154 28.73 -4.64 19.88
C SER A 154 29.27 -4.51 18.45
N TRP A 155 30.35 -5.21 18.11
CA TRP A 155 30.86 -5.24 16.72
C TRP A 155 29.91 -5.94 15.75
N ALA A 156 29.29 -7.04 16.18
CA ALA A 156 28.29 -7.74 15.38
C ALA A 156 27.05 -6.85 15.13
N SER A 157 26.56 -6.17 16.16
CA SER A 157 25.46 -5.20 16.07
C SER A 157 25.81 -4.09 15.09
N LEU A 158 26.99 -3.48 15.23
CA LEU A 158 27.45 -2.44 14.29
C LEU A 158 27.49 -2.93 12.85
N ALA A 159 27.96 -4.17 12.62
CA ALA A 159 28.01 -4.74 11.27
C ALA A 159 26.60 -4.92 10.68
N VAL A 160 25.64 -5.41 11.48
CA VAL A 160 24.25 -5.56 11.07
C VAL A 160 23.60 -4.20 10.80
N ASP A 161 23.76 -3.23 11.70
CA ASP A 161 23.21 -1.87 11.55
C ASP A 161 23.78 -1.18 10.30
N THR A 162 25.07 -1.35 10.04
CA THR A 162 25.72 -0.78 8.85
C THR A 162 25.19 -1.44 7.58
N ALA A 163 25.05 -2.77 7.56
CA ALA A 163 24.49 -3.47 6.41
C ALA A 163 23.04 -3.08 6.13
N ALA A 164 22.22 -2.98 7.19
CA ALA A 164 20.85 -2.51 7.09
C ALA A 164 20.78 -1.07 6.58
N ALA A 165 21.59 -0.16 7.13
CA ALA A 165 21.63 1.25 6.73
C ALA A 165 22.05 1.42 5.27
N VAL A 166 23.02 0.64 4.79
CA VAL A 166 23.43 0.66 3.37
C VAL A 166 22.30 0.14 2.48
N GLY A 167 21.70 -1.01 2.82
CA GLY A 167 20.62 -1.59 2.04
C GLY A 167 19.38 -0.69 1.96
N THR A 168 19.00 -0.04 3.06
CA THR A 168 17.90 0.93 3.07
C THR A 168 18.27 2.20 2.31
N SER A 169 19.50 2.71 2.47
CA SER A 169 19.97 3.89 1.73
C SER A 169 19.96 3.66 0.22
N ASP A 170 20.39 2.48 -0.26
CA ASP A 170 20.37 2.13 -1.68
C ASP A 170 18.94 2.14 -2.25
N PHE A 171 17.97 1.61 -1.50
CA PHE A 171 16.55 1.73 -1.85
C PHE A 171 16.09 3.20 -1.91
N CYS A 172 16.46 4.00 -0.91
CA CYS A 172 16.05 5.41 -0.80
C CYS A 172 16.63 6.33 -1.89
N VAL A 173 17.70 5.92 -2.58
CA VAL A 173 18.25 6.68 -3.72
C VAL A 173 17.34 6.62 -4.95
N ALA A 174 16.64 5.51 -5.17
CA ALA A 174 15.78 5.32 -6.34
C ALA A 174 14.57 4.41 -6.06
N PRO A 175 13.68 4.79 -5.13
CA PRO A 175 12.56 3.94 -4.71
C PRO A 175 11.56 3.70 -5.86
N ASP A 176 11.32 4.71 -6.72
CA ASP A 176 10.40 4.59 -7.85
C ASP A 176 10.78 3.43 -8.79
N LYS A 177 12.09 3.29 -9.07
CA LYS A 177 12.61 2.24 -9.96
C LYS A 177 12.47 0.86 -9.35
N PHE A 178 12.67 0.76 -8.03
CA PHE A 178 12.48 -0.49 -7.30
C PHE A 178 11.02 -0.95 -7.40
N ILE A 179 10.07 -0.04 -7.15
CA ILE A 179 8.63 -0.35 -7.20
C ILE A 179 8.17 -0.69 -8.62
N MET A 180 8.61 0.08 -9.64
CA MET A 180 8.30 -0.25 -11.04
C MET A 180 8.82 -1.63 -11.44
N ASN A 181 10.06 -1.97 -11.06
CA ASN A 181 10.64 -3.27 -11.39
C ASN A 181 9.95 -4.43 -10.64
N GLN A 182 9.46 -4.18 -9.41
CA GLN A 182 8.72 -5.18 -8.64
C GLN A 182 7.30 -5.41 -9.16
N THR A 183 6.67 -4.42 -9.79
CA THR A 183 5.27 -4.48 -10.23
C THR A 183 5.09 -4.75 -11.72
N ASP A 184 6.19 -4.93 -12.46
CA ASP A 184 6.21 -5.07 -13.93
C ASP A 184 5.39 -6.26 -14.44
N ASP A 185 5.33 -7.35 -13.66
CA ASP A 185 4.60 -8.57 -14.03
C ASP A 185 3.08 -8.47 -13.81
N GLU A 186 2.62 -7.54 -12.95
CA GLU A 186 1.21 -7.48 -12.53
C GLU A 186 0.45 -6.25 -13.02
N ILE A 187 1.12 -5.10 -13.13
CA ILE A 187 0.50 -3.83 -13.48
C ILE A 187 1.31 -3.14 -14.59
N SER A 188 0.60 -2.56 -15.56
CA SER A 188 1.24 -1.75 -16.60
C SER A 188 2.03 -0.57 -16.02
N ALA A 189 3.23 -0.32 -16.55
CA ALA A 189 4.11 0.78 -16.14
C ALA A 189 3.44 2.16 -16.14
N GLU A 190 2.48 2.43 -17.02
CA GLU A 190 1.73 3.69 -17.07
C GLU A 190 0.89 3.93 -15.79
N VAL A 191 0.21 2.88 -15.31
CA VAL A 191 -0.59 2.95 -14.08
C VAL A 191 0.31 3.12 -12.86
N VAL A 192 1.42 2.39 -12.79
CA VAL A 192 2.39 2.53 -11.69
C VAL A 192 2.98 3.94 -11.67
N HIS A 193 3.35 4.49 -12.85
CA HIS A 193 3.85 5.85 -12.98
C HIS A 193 2.81 6.90 -12.55
N TYR A 194 1.52 6.68 -12.83
CA TYR A 194 0.44 7.56 -12.40
C TYR A 194 0.38 7.69 -10.86
N TYR A 195 0.51 6.58 -10.13
CA TYR A 195 0.50 6.60 -8.66
C TYR A 195 1.82 7.08 -8.05
N LEU A 196 2.98 6.76 -8.65
CA LEU A 196 4.28 7.15 -8.12
C LEU A 196 4.55 8.66 -8.24
N TYR A 197 4.15 9.31 -9.34
CA TYR A 197 4.42 10.73 -9.55
C TYR A 197 3.24 11.65 -9.25
N CYS A 198 2.01 11.18 -9.43
CA CYS A 198 0.76 11.90 -9.13
C CYS A 198 0.77 13.39 -9.50
N ASP A 199 1.16 13.70 -10.74
CA ASP A 199 1.21 15.08 -11.25
C ASP A 199 -0.22 15.59 -11.54
N GLN A 200 -0.48 16.87 -11.24
CA GLN A 200 -1.75 17.53 -11.51
C GLN A 200 -2.05 17.69 -13.01
N SER A 201 -1.01 17.64 -13.86
CA SER A 201 -1.13 17.74 -15.31
C SER A 201 -1.40 16.40 -16.00
N LEU A 202 -1.18 15.27 -15.31
CA LEU A 202 -1.53 13.94 -15.83
C LEU A 202 -3.02 13.67 -15.60
N SER A 203 -3.72 13.37 -16.68
CA SER A 203 -5.05 12.79 -16.60
C SER A 203 -4.98 11.37 -16.05
N SER A 204 -5.95 11.00 -15.20
CA SER A 204 -6.10 9.62 -14.75
C SER A 204 -6.14 8.70 -15.95
N PRO A 205 -5.34 7.61 -15.99
CA PRO A 205 -5.40 6.66 -17.08
C PRO A 205 -6.82 6.11 -17.20
N PHE A 206 -7.60 6.00 -16.12
CA PHE A 206 -8.94 5.43 -16.12
C PHE A 206 -10.04 6.35 -16.70
N GLN A 207 -9.71 7.60 -17.04
CA GLN A 207 -10.69 8.61 -17.47
C GLN A 207 -10.27 9.32 -18.75
N GLN A 208 -11.24 9.53 -19.65
CA GLN A 208 -11.01 10.29 -20.88
C GLN A 208 -10.96 11.80 -20.57
N VAL A 209 -9.91 12.48 -21.03
CA VAL A 209 -9.85 13.94 -21.01
C VAL A 209 -10.91 14.51 -21.95
N GLN A 210 -11.94 15.14 -21.41
CA GLN A 210 -12.93 15.92 -22.18
C GLN A 210 -12.49 17.39 -22.43
N GLY A 211 -11.25 17.75 -22.11
CA GLY A 211 -10.71 19.10 -22.29
C GLY A 211 -9.21 19.11 -22.55
N GLY A 212 -8.82 18.87 -23.79
CA GLY A 212 -7.44 18.99 -24.28
C GLY A 212 -7.48 18.76 -25.78
N GLY A 213 -7.17 19.80 -26.56
CA GLY A 213 -7.48 19.88 -27.99
C GLY A 213 -7.16 18.60 -28.77
N HIS A 214 -8.11 18.17 -29.61
CA HIS A 214 -7.84 17.19 -30.65
C HIS A 214 -6.57 17.56 -31.42
N PRO A 215 -5.62 16.62 -31.65
CA PRO A 215 -4.68 16.83 -32.73
C PRO A 215 -5.47 16.94 -34.05
N PRO A 216 -5.11 17.85 -34.97
CA PRO A 216 -5.91 18.20 -36.15
C PRO A 216 -6.04 17.06 -37.18
N TRP A 217 -5.46 15.90 -36.91
CA TRP A 217 -5.45 14.75 -37.82
C TRP A 217 -6.74 13.90 -37.76
N CYS A 218 -7.52 13.94 -36.67
CA CYS A 218 -8.75 13.13 -36.58
C CYS A 218 -9.91 13.64 -37.48
N CYS A 219 -9.84 14.88 -37.98
CA CYS A 219 -10.86 15.46 -38.85
C CYS A 219 -10.48 15.45 -40.35
N LEU A 220 -9.28 14.98 -40.70
CA LEU A 220 -8.87 14.80 -42.09
C LEU A 220 -9.36 13.42 -42.54
N GLY A 221 -10.57 13.38 -43.09
CA GLY A 221 -11.20 12.19 -43.66
C GLY A 221 -10.36 11.55 -44.76
N LEU A 222 -9.44 10.67 -44.36
CA LEU A 222 -8.80 9.70 -45.21
C LEU A 222 -9.17 8.32 -44.67
N GLY A 223 -9.99 7.61 -45.45
CA GLY A 223 -10.52 6.29 -45.13
C GLY A 223 -9.40 5.32 -44.79
N GLY A 224 -9.34 4.94 -43.52
CA GLY A 224 -8.54 3.85 -43.00
C GLY A 224 -9.22 3.37 -41.73
N SER A 225 -9.50 2.08 -41.66
CA SER A 225 -10.09 1.42 -40.49
C SER A 225 -9.14 1.57 -39.30
N VAL A 226 -9.32 2.64 -38.51
CA VAL A 226 -8.60 2.80 -37.24
C VAL A 226 -9.31 1.93 -36.22
N THR A 227 -8.77 0.73 -36.01
CA THR A 227 -8.99 -0.01 -34.78
C THR A 227 -8.41 0.82 -33.65
N VAL A 228 -9.27 1.50 -32.89
CA VAL A 228 -8.89 2.11 -31.60
C VAL A 228 -8.47 0.95 -30.71
N PRO A 229 -7.24 0.90 -30.18
CA PRO A 229 -6.86 -0.14 -29.25
C PRO A 229 -7.75 0.03 -28.00
N HIS A 230 -8.44 -1.05 -27.63
CA HIS A 230 -9.08 -1.21 -26.33
C HIS A 230 -7.99 -1.21 -25.25
N SER A 231 -7.61 -0.02 -24.83
CA SER A 231 -6.83 0.21 -23.62
C SER A 231 -7.80 0.43 -22.46
N PRO A 232 -7.47 0.02 -21.22
CA PRO A 232 -8.29 0.26 -20.02
C PRO A 232 -8.56 1.75 -19.72
N LEU A 233 -8.02 2.63 -20.57
CA LEU A 233 -7.89 4.07 -20.40
C LEU A 233 -9.19 4.89 -20.45
N GLN A 234 -10.35 4.24 -20.52
CA GLN A 234 -11.64 4.92 -20.59
C GLN A 234 -12.70 4.27 -19.69
N ALA A 235 -12.27 3.39 -18.78
CA ALA A 235 -13.19 2.50 -18.11
C ALA A 235 -14.28 3.22 -17.33
N LEU A 236 -13.86 4.21 -16.55
CA LEU A 236 -14.74 5.03 -15.74
C LEU A 236 -15.66 5.90 -16.60
N THR A 237 -15.17 6.38 -17.75
CA THR A 237 -15.95 7.24 -18.66
C THR A 237 -17.06 6.46 -19.36
N VAL A 238 -16.75 5.26 -19.85
CA VAL A 238 -17.74 4.37 -20.46
C VAL A 238 -18.78 3.95 -19.42
N PHE A 239 -18.34 3.63 -18.19
CA PHE A 239 -19.25 3.30 -17.11
C PHE A 239 -20.20 4.48 -16.82
N GLN A 240 -19.67 5.69 -16.61
CA GLN A 240 -20.48 6.88 -16.34
C GLN A 240 -21.50 7.18 -17.46
N ARG A 241 -21.08 7.16 -18.74
CA ARG A 241 -21.98 7.45 -19.87
C ARG A 241 -23.06 6.38 -20.02
N SER A 242 -22.71 5.11 -19.84
CA SER A 242 -23.66 3.99 -19.93
C SER A 242 -24.70 4.08 -18.81
N LEU A 243 -24.26 4.32 -17.58
CA LEU A 243 -25.14 4.41 -16.41
C LEU A 243 -26.11 5.59 -16.50
N THR A 244 -25.63 6.77 -16.87
CA THR A 244 -26.49 7.96 -17.07
C THR A 244 -27.50 7.75 -18.19
N THR A 245 -27.10 7.11 -19.29
CA THR A 245 -28.02 6.75 -20.37
C THR A 245 -29.11 5.78 -19.88
N MET A 246 -28.75 4.74 -19.13
CA MET A 246 -29.73 3.81 -18.55
C MET A 246 -30.70 4.52 -17.60
N GLN A 247 -30.21 5.40 -16.73
CA GLN A 247 -31.07 6.17 -15.82
C GLN A 247 -32.11 6.97 -16.59
N ILE A 248 -31.71 7.65 -17.67
CA ILE A 248 -32.64 8.41 -18.52
C ILE A 248 -33.70 7.48 -19.16
N GLN A 249 -33.27 6.33 -19.69
CA GLN A 249 -34.19 5.37 -20.32
C GLN A 249 -35.18 4.77 -19.33
N ILE A 250 -34.73 4.36 -18.15
CA ILE A 250 -35.57 3.79 -17.09
C ILE A 250 -36.52 4.83 -16.52
N GLN A 251 -36.07 6.07 -16.30
CA GLN A 251 -36.93 7.16 -15.85
C GLN A 251 -38.05 7.45 -16.87
N GLY A 252 -37.72 7.38 -18.17
CA GLY A 252 -38.72 7.46 -19.24
C GLY A 252 -39.75 6.32 -19.15
N LEU A 253 -39.30 5.08 -18.98
CA LEU A 253 -40.21 3.93 -18.81
C LEU A 253 -41.09 4.07 -17.56
N ILE A 254 -40.55 4.55 -16.44
CA ILE A 254 -41.32 4.82 -15.21
C ILE A 254 -42.44 5.83 -15.49
N GLN A 255 -42.14 6.92 -16.21
CA GLN A 255 -43.11 7.98 -16.48
C GLN A 255 -44.22 7.57 -17.45
N TYR A 256 -43.87 6.80 -18.50
CA TYR A 256 -44.80 6.50 -19.61
C TYR A 256 -45.38 5.09 -19.60
N ALA A 257 -44.69 4.09 -19.04
CA ALA A 257 -45.15 2.70 -19.06
C ALA A 257 -46.00 2.35 -17.83
N LEU A 258 -45.72 2.90 -16.64
CA LEU A 258 -46.46 2.56 -15.41
C LEU A 258 -47.97 2.83 -15.45
N PRO A 259 -48.47 3.92 -16.07
CA PRO A 259 -49.91 4.13 -16.21
C PRO A 259 -50.61 3.03 -17.03
N LEU A 260 -49.86 2.34 -17.89
CA LEU A 260 -50.36 1.28 -18.78
C LEU A 260 -50.10 -0.12 -18.22
N PHE A 261 -49.00 -0.31 -17.49
CA PHE A 261 -48.52 -1.59 -16.96
C PHE A 261 -48.15 -1.47 -15.47
N PRO A 262 -49.13 -1.38 -14.55
CA PRO A 262 -48.87 -1.17 -13.13
C PRO A 262 -48.11 -2.35 -12.48
N THR A 263 -48.19 -3.56 -13.05
CA THR A 263 -47.44 -4.73 -12.57
C THR A 263 -45.94 -4.62 -12.76
N ALA A 264 -45.47 -3.74 -13.66
CA ALA A 264 -44.04 -3.50 -13.92
C ALA A 264 -43.37 -2.56 -12.90
N GLU A 265 -44.15 -1.92 -12.01
CA GLU A 265 -43.67 -0.92 -11.05
C GLU A 265 -42.54 -1.45 -10.16
N LYS A 266 -42.72 -2.65 -9.58
CA LYS A 266 -41.70 -3.25 -8.70
C LYS A 266 -40.37 -3.48 -9.41
N ASP A 267 -40.40 -4.00 -10.63
CA ASP A 267 -39.17 -4.29 -11.38
C ASP A 267 -38.51 -3.00 -11.88
N LEU A 268 -39.27 -2.01 -12.36
CA LEU A 268 -38.71 -0.71 -12.77
C LEU A 268 -38.07 0.05 -11.60
N LEU A 269 -38.70 0.04 -10.42
CA LEU A 269 -38.13 0.63 -9.21
C LEU A 269 -36.89 -0.14 -8.72
N GLY A 270 -36.90 -1.48 -8.83
CA GLY A 270 -35.74 -2.31 -8.53
C GLY A 270 -34.55 -2.00 -9.45
N VAL A 271 -34.80 -1.81 -10.75
CA VAL A 271 -33.78 -1.34 -11.70
C VAL A 271 -33.26 0.04 -11.30
N GLN A 272 -34.13 1.00 -10.99
CA GLN A 272 -33.72 2.33 -10.57
C GLN A 272 -32.83 2.28 -9.30
N GLN A 273 -33.18 1.43 -8.34
CA GLN A 273 -32.38 1.25 -7.12
C GLN A 273 -31.00 0.66 -7.42
N LEU A 274 -30.92 -0.34 -8.31
CA LEU A 274 -29.64 -0.91 -8.79
C LEU A 274 -28.78 0.15 -9.49
N LEU A 275 -29.38 0.98 -10.35
CA LEU A 275 -28.67 2.06 -11.04
C LEU A 275 -28.16 3.12 -10.06
N ASN A 276 -28.97 3.52 -9.06
CA ASN A 276 -28.54 4.45 -8.01
C ASN A 276 -27.39 3.88 -7.16
N SER A 277 -27.46 2.59 -6.80
CA SER A 277 -26.36 1.90 -6.09
C SER A 277 -25.09 1.79 -6.94
N SER A 278 -25.25 1.65 -8.26
CA SER A 278 -24.14 1.59 -9.20
C SER A 278 -23.51 2.97 -9.40
N GLU A 279 -24.31 4.04 -9.33
CA GLU A 279 -23.81 5.43 -9.35
C GLU A 279 -22.97 5.73 -8.11
N THR A 280 -23.42 5.32 -6.91
CA THR A 280 -22.62 5.46 -5.69
C THR A 280 -21.32 4.66 -5.76
N SER A 281 -21.39 3.44 -6.34
CA SER A 281 -20.21 2.59 -6.55
C SER A 281 -19.24 3.24 -7.54
N LEU A 282 -19.74 3.84 -8.61
CA LEU A 282 -18.91 4.57 -9.57
C LEU A 282 -18.17 5.73 -8.88
N HIS A 283 -18.85 6.54 -8.07
CA HIS A 283 -18.20 7.64 -7.36
C HIS A 283 -17.14 7.19 -6.36
N GLN A 284 -17.40 6.10 -5.63
CA GLN A 284 -16.42 5.49 -4.73
C GLN A 284 -15.21 4.94 -5.50
N LEU A 285 -15.46 4.27 -6.64
CA LEU A 285 -14.40 3.74 -7.48
C LEU A 285 -13.51 4.86 -8.04
N THR A 286 -14.10 5.97 -8.49
CA THR A 286 -13.35 7.17 -8.92
C THR A 286 -12.45 7.70 -7.81
N ALA A 287 -12.95 7.75 -6.58
CA ALA A 287 -12.19 8.26 -5.45
C ALA A 287 -11.03 7.33 -5.06
N LEU A 288 -11.23 6.02 -5.08
CA LEU A 288 -10.17 5.04 -4.78
C LEU A 288 -9.11 4.95 -5.90
N LEU A 289 -9.51 5.16 -7.15
CA LEU A 289 -8.59 5.19 -8.29
C LEU A 289 -7.80 6.51 -8.41
N ASP A 290 -8.14 7.54 -7.63
CA ASP A 290 -7.39 8.80 -7.61
C ASP A 290 -5.97 8.58 -7.07
N CYS A 291 -4.96 9.14 -7.77
CA CYS A 291 -3.58 8.90 -7.38
C CYS A 291 -3.21 9.41 -5.99
N ARG A 292 -3.91 10.43 -5.47
CA ARG A 292 -3.46 11.16 -4.28
C ARG A 292 -3.45 10.30 -3.02
N GLY A 293 -4.41 9.38 -2.89
CA GLY A 293 -4.48 8.47 -1.75
C GLY A 293 -3.26 7.55 -1.71
N LEU A 294 -3.08 6.75 -2.75
CA LEU A 294 -2.00 5.78 -2.83
C LEU A 294 -0.60 6.45 -2.91
N HIS A 295 -0.51 7.61 -3.57
CA HIS A 295 0.72 8.41 -3.60
C HIS A 295 1.09 8.94 -2.21
N LYS A 296 0.09 9.36 -1.42
CA LYS A 296 0.32 9.75 -0.02
C LYS A 296 0.83 8.57 0.79
N ASP A 297 0.23 7.39 0.65
CA ASP A 297 0.68 6.19 1.36
C ASP A 297 2.13 5.83 0.96
N TYR A 298 2.45 5.91 -0.33
CA TYR A 298 3.81 5.74 -0.84
C TYR A 298 4.80 6.70 -0.19
N LEU A 299 4.50 8.00 -0.16
CA LEU A 299 5.36 9.01 0.46
C LEU A 299 5.48 8.82 1.98
N ASP A 300 4.39 8.50 2.67
CA ASP A 300 4.41 8.26 4.10
C ASP A 300 5.30 7.04 4.44
N GLY A 301 5.22 5.96 3.65
CA GLY A 301 6.09 4.80 3.80
C GLY A 301 7.56 5.10 3.50
N LEU A 302 7.85 5.92 2.48
CA LEU A 302 9.20 6.38 2.19
C LEU A 302 9.77 7.27 3.29
N ILE A 303 8.97 8.18 3.83
CA ILE A 303 9.40 9.04 4.93
C ILE A 303 9.78 8.17 6.14
N GLY A 304 8.93 7.22 6.50
CA GLY A 304 9.20 6.31 7.62
C GLY A 304 10.48 5.49 7.44
N ILE A 305 10.73 4.91 6.27
CA ILE A 305 11.95 4.10 6.05
C ILE A 305 13.20 4.94 5.83
N CYS A 306 13.13 5.95 4.96
CA CYS A 306 14.30 6.66 4.45
C CYS A 306 14.79 7.78 5.35
N TYR A 307 13.92 8.31 6.22
CA TYR A 307 14.28 9.32 7.19
C TYR A 307 14.34 8.71 8.58
N ASP A 308 13.20 8.41 9.20
CA ASP A 308 13.14 7.97 10.60
C ASP A 308 13.85 6.62 10.81
N GLY A 309 13.64 5.68 9.88
CA GLY A 309 14.30 4.37 9.88
C GLY A 309 15.82 4.46 9.75
N VAL A 310 16.33 5.21 8.76
CA VAL A 310 17.77 5.41 8.57
C VAL A 310 18.39 6.20 9.72
N GLU A 311 17.72 7.24 10.21
CA GLU A 311 18.16 8.02 11.37
C GLU A 311 18.28 7.13 12.61
N GLY A 312 17.27 6.30 12.87
CA GLY A 312 17.30 5.32 13.96
C GLY A 312 18.47 4.33 13.85
N LEU A 313 18.73 3.79 12.66
CA LEU A 313 19.87 2.91 12.39
C LEU A 313 21.22 3.60 12.63
N LEU A 314 21.36 4.88 12.30
CA LEU A 314 22.57 5.65 12.57
C LEU A 314 22.82 5.79 14.08
N TYR A 315 21.79 6.05 14.87
CA TYR A 315 21.91 6.10 16.34
C TYR A 315 22.21 4.74 16.96
N LEU A 316 21.67 3.64 16.41
CA LEU A 316 22.01 2.28 16.81
C LEU A 316 23.48 1.95 16.50
N GLY A 317 23.97 2.33 15.32
CA GLY A 317 25.38 2.23 14.96
C GLY A 317 26.29 3.03 15.91
N LEU A 318 25.89 4.26 16.25
CA LEU A 318 26.61 5.08 17.23
C LEU A 318 26.62 4.43 18.63
N PHE A 319 25.50 3.86 19.06
CA PHE A 319 25.43 3.09 20.31
C PHE A 319 26.44 1.93 20.28
N SER A 320 26.45 1.14 19.22
CA SER A 320 27.33 -0.03 19.04
C SER A 320 28.81 0.36 19.05
N LEU A 321 29.18 1.45 18.39
CA LEU A 321 30.53 2.02 18.42
C LEU A 321 30.94 2.48 19.83
N LEU A 322 30.08 3.24 20.52
CA LEU A 322 30.35 3.72 21.88
C LEU A 322 30.46 2.56 22.88
N ALA A 323 29.62 1.54 22.75
CA ALA A 323 29.66 0.34 23.58
C ALA A 323 30.96 -0.45 23.33
N ALA A 324 31.33 -0.68 22.07
CA ALA A 324 32.58 -1.36 21.71
C ALA A 324 33.82 -0.62 22.25
N ALA A 325 33.85 0.72 22.13
CA ALA A 325 34.92 1.54 22.69
C ALA A 325 34.96 1.43 24.24
N ALA A 326 33.81 1.50 24.91
CA ALA A 326 33.73 1.36 26.36
C ALA A 326 34.23 -0.01 26.83
N PHE A 327 33.76 -1.11 26.24
CA PHE A 327 34.23 -2.44 26.62
C PHE A 327 35.71 -2.67 26.29
N SER A 328 36.20 -2.13 25.18
CA SER A 328 37.63 -2.17 24.85
C SER A 328 38.49 -1.47 25.90
N THR A 329 38.06 -0.29 26.39
CA THR A 329 38.78 0.42 27.46
C THR A 329 38.76 -0.34 28.78
N VAL A 330 37.63 -0.95 29.15
CA VAL A 330 37.51 -1.81 30.34
C VAL A 330 38.46 -3.01 30.27
N ILE A 331 38.48 -3.71 29.13
CA ILE A 331 39.36 -4.88 28.91
C ILE A 331 40.84 -4.47 28.99
N CYS A 332 41.22 -3.36 28.36
CA CYS A 332 42.60 -2.85 28.41
C CYS A 332 43.03 -2.36 29.80
N ALA A 333 42.10 -1.85 30.60
CA ALA A 333 42.37 -1.38 31.96
C ALA A 333 42.40 -2.51 33.00
N ALA A 334 41.70 -3.63 32.75
CA ALA A 334 41.57 -4.74 33.70
C ALA A 334 42.92 -5.31 34.20
N PRO A 335 43.97 -5.52 33.37
CA PRO A 335 45.27 -6.00 33.86
C PRO A 335 45.98 -5.01 34.80
N ARG A 336 45.78 -3.70 34.58
CA ARG A 336 46.36 -2.65 35.43
C ARG A 336 45.67 -2.62 36.79
N ALA A 337 44.34 -2.69 36.78
CA ALA A 337 43.55 -2.83 38.00
C ALA A 337 43.98 -4.08 38.78
N TRP A 338 44.10 -5.23 38.11
CA TRP A 338 44.52 -6.48 38.74
C TRP A 338 45.88 -6.39 39.43
N LYS A 339 46.87 -5.73 38.80
CA LYS A 339 48.20 -5.51 39.40
C LYS A 339 48.15 -4.62 40.65
N GLN A 340 47.36 -3.54 40.61
CA GLN A 340 47.18 -2.64 41.77
C GLN A 340 46.46 -3.35 42.93
N LEU A 341 45.53 -4.25 42.59
CA LEU A 341 44.80 -5.08 43.54
C LEU A 341 45.66 -6.20 44.15
N ALA A 342 46.58 -6.79 43.39
CA ALA A 342 47.47 -7.84 43.88
C ALA A 342 48.61 -7.31 44.77
N GLY A 343 48.90 -6.00 44.70
CA GLY A 343 49.91 -5.33 45.53
C GLY A 343 49.37 -4.74 46.84
N ARG A 344 48.06 -4.90 47.13
CA ARG A 344 47.43 -4.60 48.43
C ARG A 344 47.08 -5.89 49.13
#